data_AF-A0A820SRT9-F1
#
_entry.id   AF-A0A820SRT9-F1
#
_cell.length_a   1.000
_cell.length_b   1.000
_cell.length_c   1.000
_cell.angle_alpha   90.00
_cell.angle_beta   90.00
_cell.angle_gamma   90.00
#
_symmetry.space_group_name_H-M   'P 1'
#
loop_
_entity.id
_entity.type
_entity.pdbx_description
1 polymer ?
#
loop_
_entity_poly.entity_id
_entity_poly.type
_entity_poly.pdbx_seq_one_letter_code
_entity_poly.pdbx_strand_id
1 'polypeptide(L)' 'MTIHVVGVDVGGTNTDAVLLRIDSDHVPKVITSTKMVTSSDVFSGMLNAVQQVIKGVDVTAI' A
#
# COMPACT_ATOMS: atom_id res chain seq x y z
N MET A 1 -9.04 -18.11 -5.53
CA MET A 1 -9.26 -16.73 -6.04
C MET A 1 -8.15 -15.89 -5.45
N THR A 2 -7.51 -15.06 -6.26
CA THR A 2 -6.48 -14.13 -5.76
C THR A 2 -7.09 -12.74 -5.64
N ILE A 3 -6.84 -12.09 -4.51
CA ILE A 3 -7.34 -10.74 -4.20
C ILE A 3 -6.13 -9.87 -3.86
N HIS A 4 -6.11 -8.65 -4.41
CA HIS A 4 -5.12 -7.64 -4.04
C HIS A 4 -5.78 -6.54 -3.24
N VAL A 5 -5.16 -6.15 -2.12
CA VAL A 5 -5.68 -5.14 -1.20
C VAL A 5 -4.59 -4.13 -0.92
N VAL A 6 -4.91 -2.84 -1.03
CA VAL A 6 -4.04 -1.78 -0.54
C VAL A 6 -4.51 -1.36 0.85
N GLY A 7 -3.66 -1.57 1.85
CA GLY A 7 -3.84 -0.99 3.18
C GLY A 7 -3.14 0.36 3.26
N VAL A 8 -3.80 1.37 3.83
CA VAL A 8 -3.21 2.70 4.07
C VAL A 8 -3.41 3.08 5.54
N ASP A 9 -2.34 3.49 6.20
CA ASP A 9 -2.35 3.98 7.58
C ASP A 9 -1.87 5.44 7.60
N VAL A 10 -2.73 6.36 8.06
CA VAL A 10 -2.43 7.80 8.12
C VAL A 10 -2.16 8.17 9.57
N GLY A 11 -0.88 8.36 9.92
CA GLY A 11 -0.46 8.83 11.23
C GLY A 11 -0.20 10.34 11.27
N GLY A 12 0.31 10.86 12.40
CA GLY A 12 0.71 12.27 12.54
C GLY A 12 2.05 12.63 11.91
N THR A 13 2.94 11.65 11.72
CA THR A 13 4.28 11.84 11.16
C THR A 13 4.46 11.16 9.82
N ASN A 14 3.94 9.94 9.68
CA ASN A 14 4.04 9.16 8.44
C ASN A 14 2.68 8.64 8.00
N THR A 15 2.51 8.60 6.69
CA THR A 15 1.47 7.85 6.00
C THR A 15 2.13 6.65 5.32
N ASP A 16 1.67 5.46 5.69
CA ASP A 16 2.18 4.19 5.20
C ASP A 16 1.17 3.53 4.27
N ALA A 17 1.64 2.87 3.21
CA ALA A 17 0.78 2.03 2.38
C ALA A 17 1.45 0.70 2.04
N VAL A 18 0.65 -0.37 1.99
CA VAL A 18 1.09 -1.74 1.71
C VAL A 18 0.16 -2.38 0.70
N LEU A 19 0.74 -3.00 -0.34
CA LEU A 19 -0.01 -3.87 -1.25
C LEU A 19 0.10 -5.32 -0.76
N LEU A 20 -1.04 -5.94 -0.49
CA LEU A 20 -1.16 -7.34 -0.10
C LEU A 20 -1.74 -8.16 -1.24
N ARG A 21 -1.22 -9.37 -1.42
CA ARG A 21 -1.86 -10.44 -2.20
C ARG A 21 -2.39 -11.50 -1.24
N ILE A 22 -3.66 -11.86 -1.41
CA ILE A 22 -4.32 -12.92 -0.65
C ILE A 22 -4.70 -14.01 -1.65
N ASP A 23 -4.05 -15.16 -1.51
CA ASP A 23 -4.32 -16.34 -2.35
C ASP A 23 -5.40 -17.22 -1.70
N SER A 24 -5.67 -18.37 -2.32
CA SER A 24 -6.70 -19.32 -1.85
C SER A 24 -6.45 -19.88 -0.44
N ASP A 25 -5.22 -19.80 0.05
CA ASP A 25 -4.82 -20.19 1.41
C ASP A 25 -5.21 -19.14 2.47
N HIS A 26 -5.75 -17.99 2.04
CA HIS A 26 -6.14 -16.85 2.88
C HIS A 26 -4.99 -16.25 3.70
N VAL A 27 -3.74 -16.54 3.34
CA VAL A 27 -2.56 -15.97 4.00
C VAL A 27 -2.11 -14.73 3.22
N PRO A 28 -2.20 -13.53 3.80
CA PRO A 28 -1.76 -12.31 3.12
C PRO A 28 -0.24 -12.29 2.95
N LYS A 29 0.21 -11.99 1.73
CA LYS A 29 1.61 -11.78 1.37
C LYS A 29 1.82 -10.31 1.00
N VAL A 30 2.83 -9.69 1.58
CA VAL A 30 3.23 -8.32 1.21
C VAL A 30 3.93 -8.37 -0.14
N ILE A 31 3.42 -7.61 -1.11
CA ILE A 31 4.03 -7.46 -2.43
C ILE A 31 5.00 -6.28 -2.43
N THR A 32 4.56 -5.14 -1.89
CA THR A 32 5.38 -3.93 -1.78
C THR A 32 4.81 -3.00 -0.71
N SER A 33 5.62 -2.07 -0.24
CA SER A 33 5.24 -1.09 0.77
C SER A 33 5.89 0.26 0.51
N THR A 34 5.30 1.31 1.07
CA THR A 34 5.84 2.66 1.05
C THR A 34 5.59 3.34 2.39
N LYS A 35 6.46 4.30 2.71
CA LYS A 35 6.43 5.14 3.90
C LYS A 35 6.74 6.55 3.47
N MET A 36 5.87 7.48 3.82
CA MET A 36 5.99 8.88 3.43
C MET A 36 5.67 9.77 4.63
N VAL A 37 6.25 10.97 4.69
CA VAL A 37 5.85 11.96 5.70
C VAL A 37 4.37 12.28 5.52
N THR A 38 3.61 12.35 6.62
CA THR A 38 2.19 12.73 6.59
C THR A 38 2.07 14.15 6.07
N SER A 39 1.26 14.29 5.03
CA SER A 39 0.87 15.58 4.47
C SER A 39 -0.18 16.26 5.36
N SER A 40 -0.09 17.59 5.51
CA SER A 40 -1.14 18.39 6.13
C SER A 40 -2.45 18.33 5.35
N ASP A 41 -2.38 18.19 4.02
CA ASP A 41 -3.49 17.74 3.18
C ASP A 41 -3.53 16.21 3.20
N VAL A 42 -4.37 15.67 4.09
CA VAL A 42 -4.51 14.22 4.32
C VAL A 42 -4.98 13.49 3.06
N PHE A 43 -5.89 14.07 2.28
CA PHE A 43 -6.43 13.40 1.10
C PHE A 43 -5.36 13.22 0.03
N SER A 44 -4.64 14.31 -0.29
CA SER A 44 -3.54 14.26 -1.24
C SER A 44 -2.39 13.37 -0.75
N GLY A 45 -2.10 13.39 0.56
CA GLY A 45 -1.11 12.51 1.18
C GLY A 45 -1.45 11.03 1.03
N MET A 46 -2.69 10.66 1.34
CA MET A 46 -3.21 9.30 1.16
C MET A 46 -3.15 8.87 -0.31
N LEU A 47 -3.62 9.72 -1.24
CA LEU A 47 -3.59 9.43 -2.67
C LEU A 47 -2.15 9.19 -3.16
N ASN A 48 -1.21 10.02 -2.72
CA ASN A 48 0.20 9.86 -3.05
C ASN A 48 0.77 8.54 -2.51
N ALA A 49 0.45 8.15 -1.27
CA ALA A 49 0.88 6.88 -0.69
C ALA A 49 0.38 5.68 -1.51
N VAL A 50 -0.89 5.70 -1.94
CA VAL A 50 -1.47 4.67 -2.81
C VAL A 50 -0.76 4.63 -4.17
N GLN A 51 -0.51 5.78 -4.79
CA GLN A 51 0.20 5.83 -6.07
C GLN A 51 1.63 5.32 -5.95
N GLN A 52 2.32 5.64 -4.87
CA GLN A 52 3.71 5.22 -4.66
C GLN A 52 3.84 3.73 -4.38
N VAL A 53 2.94 3.14 -3.58
CA VAL A 53 2.95 1.70 -3.36
C VAL A 53 2.66 0.95 -4.66
N ILE A 54 1.76 1.43 -5.52
CA ILE A 54 1.47 0.82 -6.83
C ILE A 54 2.66 0.94 -7.78
N LYS A 55 3.37 2.08 -7.81
CA LYS A 55 4.57 2.25 -8.64
C LYS A 55 5.72 1.34 -8.22
N GLY A 56 5.80 0.97 -6.94
CA GLY A 56 6.83 0.09 -6.39
C GLY A 56 6.56 -1.40 -6.62
N VAL A 57 5.53 -1.77 -7.39
CA VAL A 57 5.17 -3.17 -7.64
C VAL A 57 6.13 -3.78 -8.67
N ASP A 58 6.75 -4.90 -8.29
CA ASP A 58 7.31 -5.84 -9.24
C ASP A 58 6.17 -6.59 -9.93
N VAL A 59 5.95 -6.33 -11.21
CA VAL A 59 4.88 -6.94 -12.01
C VAL A 59 4.99 -8.47 -12.10
N THR A 60 6.16 -9.05 -11.84
CA THR A 60 6.33 -10.51 -11.79
C THR A 60 5.83 -11.13 -10.48
N ALA A 61 5.64 -10.30 -9.45
CA ALA A 61 5.16 -10.71 -8.14
C ALA A 61 3.63 -10.60 -7.98
N ILE A 62 2.90 -10.15 -9.01
CA ILE A 62 1.44 -9.95 -8.98
C ILE A 62 0.73 -11.29 -9.17
#